data_AF-A0A2H6AE96-F1
#
_entry.id   AF-A0A2H6AE96-F1
#
_cell.length_a   1.000
_cell.length_b   1.000
_cell.length_c   1.000
_cell.angle_alpha   90.00
_cell.angle_beta   90.00
_cell.angle_gamma   90.00
#
_symmetry.space_group_name_H-M   'P 1'
#
loop_
_entity.id
_entity.type
_entity.pdbx_description
1 polymer ?
#
loop_
_entity_poly.entity_id
_entity_poly.type
_entity_poly.pdbx_seq_one_letter_code
_entity_poly.pdbx_strand_id
1 'polypeptide(L)'
;MFSLFLLLPHLGTLPGAGEAEQHGSGLWTPGQQKQVWEELSRLRRQVNALPGFRDYLVPLRIDGDTGRLYLQADGREIEVTEQNVQQILEDFRLQAQRAGQKRLTFLLIADYSKPHPDQRDEARFRRWFAGTRFEYIPPPRY
;
A
#
# COMPACT_ATOMS: atom_id res chain seq x y z
N MET A 1 -2.62 -6.60 -24.50
CA MET A 1 -2.94 -7.47 -23.35
C MET A 1 -1.64 -8.05 -22.84
N PHE A 2 -1.09 -7.50 -21.76
CA PHE A 2 0.12 -8.04 -21.13
C PHE A 2 -0.28 -8.84 -19.89
N SER A 3 0.01 -10.13 -19.95
CA SER A 3 -0.25 -11.13 -18.91
C SER A 3 0.62 -10.85 -17.68
N LEU A 4 0.00 -10.57 -16.54
CA LEU A 4 0.64 -10.42 -15.23
C LEU A 4 0.86 -11.78 -14.52
N PHE A 5 0.78 -12.91 -15.23
CA PHE A 5 0.84 -14.26 -14.68
C PHE A 5 2.23 -14.92 -14.62
N LEU A 6 3.33 -14.20 -14.88
CA LEU A 6 4.66 -14.83 -15.04
C LEU A 6 5.74 -14.47 -13.99
N LEU A 7 5.37 -13.92 -12.82
CA LEU A 7 6.34 -13.65 -11.74
C LEU A 7 6.10 -14.45 -10.45
N LEU A 8 5.38 -15.56 -10.55
CA LEU A 8 5.34 -16.61 -9.53
C LEU A 8 5.66 -17.94 -10.22
N PRO A 9 6.95 -18.26 -10.43
CA PRO A 9 7.40 -19.57 -9.96
C PRO A 9 8.89 -19.66 -9.60
N HIS A 10 9.54 -18.70 -8.91
CA HIS A 10 10.99 -18.84 -8.60
C HIS A 10 11.37 -18.81 -7.10
N LEU A 11 10.41 -18.89 -6.18
CA LEU A 11 10.72 -19.17 -4.76
C LEU A 11 10.76 -20.69 -4.45
N GLY A 12 10.98 -21.53 -5.46
CA GLY A 12 10.99 -22.99 -5.32
C GLY A 12 12.36 -23.65 -5.12
N THR A 13 13.48 -22.92 -5.21
CA THR A 13 14.80 -23.55 -5.08
C THR A 13 15.80 -22.63 -4.37
N LEU A 14 15.68 -22.54 -3.04
CA LEU A 14 16.86 -22.37 -2.19
C LEU A 14 17.34 -23.79 -1.84
N PRO A 15 18.54 -24.22 -2.25
CA PRO A 15 19.08 -25.49 -1.82
C PRO A 15 19.55 -25.34 -0.37
N GLY A 16 18.85 -25.98 0.56
CA GLY A 16 19.32 -26.14 1.93
C GLY A 16 18.46 -25.45 3.00
N ALA A 17 17.23 -25.91 3.19
CA ALA A 17 16.61 -25.94 4.51
C ALA A 17 15.56 -27.04 4.49
N GLY A 18 15.72 -28.02 5.38
CA GLY A 18 14.95 -29.24 5.42
C GLY A 18 13.44 -29.02 5.63
N GLU A 19 12.72 -30.01 5.13
CA GLU A 19 11.35 -30.43 5.44
C GLU A 19 10.75 -29.83 6.73
N ALA A 20 9.70 -29.04 6.57
CA ALA A 20 8.59 -28.98 7.52
C ALA A 20 7.32 -28.57 6.77
N GLU A 21 6.59 -29.60 6.35
CA GLU A 21 5.14 -29.75 6.37
C GLU A 21 4.22 -28.54 6.12
N GLN A 22 3.36 -28.77 5.13
CA GLN A 22 2.08 -28.10 4.90
C GLN A 22 1.24 -28.03 6.18
N HIS A 23 0.68 -26.84 6.48
CA HIS A 23 -0.74 -26.61 6.80
C HIS A 23 -0.95 -25.21 7.40
N GLY A 24 -2.07 -24.57 7.05
CA GLY A 24 -2.65 -23.51 7.88
C GLY A 24 -2.88 -22.19 7.15
N SER A 25 -4.14 -21.95 6.79
CA SER A 25 -4.73 -20.61 6.78
C SER A 25 -4.30 -19.86 8.05
N GLY A 26 -3.44 -18.86 7.92
CA GLY A 26 -2.86 -18.18 9.08
C GLY A 26 -2.58 -16.72 8.77
N LEU A 27 -3.23 -15.84 9.53
CA LEU A 27 -2.94 -14.41 9.61
C LEU A 27 -1.43 -14.19 9.62
N TRP A 28 -0.94 -13.41 8.66
CA TRP A 28 0.48 -13.08 8.57
C TRP A 28 0.96 -12.53 9.92
N THR A 29 2.06 -13.09 10.42
CA THR A 29 2.67 -12.59 11.65
C THR A 29 3.12 -11.14 11.47
N PRO A 30 3.13 -10.29 12.51
CA PRO A 30 3.57 -8.90 12.40
C PRO A 30 4.96 -8.73 11.77
N GLY A 31 5.87 -9.69 11.99
CA GLY A 31 7.20 -9.72 11.37
C GLY A 31 7.16 -9.98 9.87
N GLN A 32 6.31 -10.89 9.40
CA GLN A 32 6.09 -11.15 7.97
C GLN A 32 5.42 -9.97 7.28
N GLN A 33 4.47 -9.31 7.93
CA GLN A 33 3.88 -8.07 7.41
C GLN A 33 4.97 -7.00 7.21
N LYS A 34 5.84 -6.80 8.20
CA LYS A 34 6.94 -5.83 8.11
C LYS A 34 7.89 -6.13 6.95
N GLN A 35 8.26 -7.41 6.74
CA GLN A 35 9.12 -7.81 5.61
C GLN A 35 8.44 -7.58 4.25
N VAL A 36 7.15 -7.88 4.13
CA VAL A 36 6.41 -7.61 2.89
C VAL A 36 6.33 -6.10 2.61
N TRP A 37 6.14 -5.29 3.65
CA TRP A 37 6.16 -3.83 3.52
C TRP A 37 7.53 -3.27 3.13
N GLU A 38 8.61 -3.82 3.67
CA GLU A 38 9.98 -3.44 3.31
C GLU A 38 10.31 -3.81 1.85
N GLU A 39 9.92 -5.00 1.40
CA GLU A 39 10.09 -5.44 0.00
C GLU A 39 9.21 -4.64 -0.96
N LEU A 40 7.97 -4.30 -0.59
CA LEU A 40 7.12 -3.38 -1.35
C LEU A 40 7.75 -1.99 -1.45
N SER A 41 8.36 -1.50 -0.37
CA SER A 41 9.05 -0.21 -0.35
C SER A 41 10.30 -0.21 -1.24
N ARG A 42 10.99 -1.34 -1.34
CA ARG A 42 12.14 -1.55 -2.23
C ARG A 42 11.70 -1.61 -3.69
N LEU A 43 10.67 -2.40 -4.00
CA LEU A 43 10.09 -2.51 -5.33
C LEU A 43 9.52 -1.17 -5.81
N ARG A 44 8.86 -0.41 -4.94
CA ARG A 44 8.37 0.96 -5.24
C ARG A 44 9.52 1.89 -5.64
N ARG A 45 10.65 1.83 -4.94
CA ARG A 45 11.85 2.63 -5.31
C ARG A 45 12.40 2.24 -6.68
N GLN A 46 12.36 0.96 -7.04
CA GLN A 46 12.82 0.48 -8.35
C GLN A 46 11.83 0.82 -9.47
N VAL A 47 10.52 0.69 -9.23
CA VAL A 47 9.48 1.03 -10.21
C VAL A 47 9.42 2.53 -10.47
N ASN A 48 9.59 3.36 -9.44
CA ASN A 48 9.69 4.82 -9.60
C ASN A 48 10.89 5.26 -10.46
N ALA A 49 11.91 4.40 -10.59
CA ALA A 49 13.08 4.64 -11.43
C ALA A 49 12.89 4.18 -12.89
N LEU A 50 11.78 3.49 -13.22
CA LEU A 50 11.52 3.02 -14.58
C LEU A 50 11.02 4.15 -15.48
N PRO A 51 11.66 4.40 -16.63
CA PRO A 51 11.25 5.44 -17.57
C PRO A 51 9.89 5.08 -18.17
N GLY A 52 8.84 5.80 -17.74
CA GLY A 52 7.46 5.58 -18.20
C GLY A 52 6.44 5.54 -17.07
N PHE A 53 6.87 5.25 -15.84
CA PHE A 53 6.01 5.36 -14.66
C PHE A 53 5.92 6.84 -14.25
N ARG A 54 4.74 7.45 -14.42
CA ARG A 54 4.50 8.90 -14.23
C ARG A 54 3.74 9.25 -12.95
N ASP A 55 3.36 8.22 -12.19
CA ASP A 55 2.52 8.33 -11.01
C ASP A 55 3.38 8.09 -9.76
N TYR A 56 3.46 9.08 -8.90
CA TYR A 56 3.98 8.96 -7.55
C TYR A 56 2.91 8.29 -6.68
N LEU A 57 3.12 7.02 -6.35
CA LEU A 57 2.16 6.24 -5.55
C LEU A 57 2.44 6.44 -4.07
N VAL A 58 1.42 6.66 -3.24
CA VAL A 58 1.56 6.76 -1.77
C VAL A 58 0.62 5.74 -1.12
N PRO A 59 1.13 4.66 -0.51
CA PRO A 59 0.31 3.69 0.18
C PRO A 59 -0.19 4.23 1.53
N LEU A 60 -1.48 4.00 1.80
CA LEU A 60 -2.14 4.25 3.07
C LEU A 60 -2.83 2.96 3.52
N ARG A 61 -2.64 2.58 4.78
CA ARG A 61 -3.33 1.44 5.39
C ARG A 61 -4.66 1.91 5.97
N ILE A 62 -5.73 1.19 5.69
CA ILE A 62 -6.99 1.33 6.41
C ILE A 62 -6.93 0.39 7.61
N ASP A 63 -7.17 0.94 8.79
CA ASP A 63 -7.38 0.13 9.98
C ASP A 63 -8.73 -0.54 9.92
N GLY A 64 -8.71 -1.87 9.92
CA GLY A 64 -9.91 -2.66 9.70
C GLY A 64 -10.91 -2.61 10.86
N ASP A 65 -10.50 -2.24 12.08
CA ASP A 65 -11.39 -2.17 13.23
C ASP A 65 -12.06 -0.79 13.37
N THR A 66 -11.38 0.26 12.92
CA THR A 66 -11.82 1.65 13.15
C THR A 66 -12.09 2.46 11.87
N GLY A 67 -11.67 1.95 10.71
CA GLY A 67 -11.71 2.68 9.44
C GLY A 67 -10.73 3.85 9.38
N ARG A 68 -9.81 3.99 10.34
CA ARG A 68 -8.82 5.06 10.35
C ARG A 68 -7.78 4.84 9.26
N LEU A 69 -7.25 5.93 8.72
CA LEU A 69 -6.19 5.87 7.72
C LEU A 69 -4.84 6.11 8.36
N TYR A 70 -3.88 5.30 7.97
CA TYR A 70 -2.53 5.36 8.47
C TYR A 70 -1.52 5.44 7.33
N LEU A 71 -0.65 6.44 7.40
CA LEU A 71 0.49 6.61 6.53
C LEU A 71 1.72 5.97 7.19
N GLN A 72 2.41 5.10 6.46
CA GLN A 72 3.75 4.68 6.86
C GLN A 72 4.80 5.58 6.20
N ALA A 73 5.46 6.41 7.00
CA ALA A 73 6.54 7.28 6.57
C ALA A 73 7.73 7.13 7.54
N ASP A 74 8.92 6.89 6.99
CA ASP A 74 10.18 6.82 7.75
C ASP A 74 10.15 5.88 8.96
N GLY A 75 9.48 4.72 8.82
CA GLY A 75 9.34 3.73 9.87
C GLY A 75 8.38 4.10 11.00
N ARG A 76 7.62 5.19 10.83
CA ARG A 76 6.55 5.62 11.74
C ARG A 76 5.19 5.48 11.07
N GLU A 77 4.20 5.16 11.89
CA GLU A 77 2.81 5.17 11.48
C GLU A 77 2.17 6.50 11.92
N ILE A 78 1.61 7.23 10.97
CA ILE A 78 0.97 8.53 11.18
C ILE A 78 -0.51 8.39 10.84
N GLU A 79 -1.38 8.67 11.81
CA GLU A 79 -2.83 8.71 11.56
C GLU A 79 -3.20 9.91 10.69
N VAL A 80 -3.94 9.68 9.61
CA VAL A 80 -4.51 10.72 8.76
C VAL A 80 -5.84 11.16 9.38
N THR A 81 -5.94 12.44 9.68
CA THR A 81 -7.09 13.08 10.33
C THR A 81 -7.52 14.32 9.56
N GLU A 82 -8.68 14.88 9.87
CA GLU A 82 -9.13 16.16 9.29
C GLU A 82 -8.09 17.29 9.46
N GLN A 83 -7.36 17.26 10.56
CA GLN A 83 -6.43 18.34 10.93
C GLN A 83 -5.14 18.29 10.11
N ASN A 84 -4.70 17.10 9.67
CA ASN A 84 -3.42 16.94 8.99
C ASN A 84 -3.54 16.50 7.53
N VAL A 85 -4.72 16.08 7.06
CA VAL A 85 -4.84 15.49 5.71
C VAL A 85 -4.41 16.46 4.61
N GLN A 86 -4.79 17.74 4.69
CA GLN A 86 -4.38 18.73 3.69
C GLN A 86 -2.86 18.95 3.68
N GLN A 87 -2.23 18.97 4.86
CA GLN A 87 -0.77 19.08 4.97
C GLN A 87 -0.09 17.85 4.33
N ILE A 88 -0.58 16.65 4.62
CA ILE A 88 -0.06 15.40 4.03
C ILE A 88 -0.18 15.43 2.50
N LEU A 89 -1.32 15.90 1.97
CA LEU A 89 -1.54 16.01 0.53
C LEU A 89 -0.53 16.97 -0.13
N GLU A 90 -0.31 18.15 0.44
CA GLU A 90 0.66 19.12 -0.08
C GLU A 90 2.09 18.61 0.01
N ASP A 91 2.47 17.99 1.12
CA ASP A 91 3.82 17.44 1.31
C ASP A 91 4.14 16.38 0.25
N PHE A 92 3.21 15.46 -0.02
CA PHE A 92 3.41 14.46 -1.06
C PHE A 92 3.31 15.03 -2.48
N ARG A 93 2.55 16.11 -2.69
CA ARG A 93 2.53 16.81 -3.98
C ARG A 93 3.89 17.44 -4.27
N LEU A 94 4.50 18.09 -3.27
CA LEU A 94 5.85 18.64 -3.38
C LEU A 94 6.90 17.54 -3.59
N GLN A 95 6.79 16.42 -2.88
CA GLN A 95 7.69 15.27 -3.08
C GLN A 95 7.55 14.67 -4.48
N ALA A 96 6.33 14.51 -4.99
CA ALA A 96 6.07 14.01 -6.34
C ALA A 96 6.69 14.94 -7.40
N GLN A 97 6.53 16.26 -7.25
CA GLN A 97 7.13 17.25 -8.14
C GLN A 97 8.66 17.20 -8.09
N ARG A 98 9.26 17.12 -6.90
CA ARG A 98 10.72 16.97 -6.72
C ARG A 98 11.25 15.69 -7.35
N ALA A 99 10.46 14.61 -7.33
CA ALA A 99 10.77 13.36 -7.98
C ALA A 99 10.52 13.37 -9.51
N GLY A 100 10.09 14.51 -10.08
CA GLY A 100 9.79 14.63 -11.51
C GLY A 100 8.52 13.88 -11.97
N GLN A 101 7.69 13.45 -11.01
CA GLN A 101 6.45 12.72 -11.29
C GLN A 101 5.33 13.69 -11.67
N LYS A 102 4.52 13.30 -12.66
CA LYS A 102 3.45 14.16 -13.19
C LYS A 102 2.14 14.04 -12.41
N ARG A 103 1.97 12.92 -11.69
CA ARG A 103 0.73 12.58 -11.00
C ARG A 103 1.05 12.05 -9.61
N LEU A 104 0.16 12.29 -8.67
CA LEU A 104 0.18 11.77 -7.30
C LEU A 104 -1.08 10.92 -7.13
N THR A 105 -0.91 9.68 -6.69
CA THR A 105 -2.02 8.75 -6.47
C THR A 105 -1.86 8.11 -5.09
N PHE A 106 -2.88 8.27 -4.23
CA PHE A 106 -2.94 7.59 -2.95
C PHE A 106 -3.58 6.21 -3.10
N LEU A 107 -2.94 5.18 -2.55
CA LEU A 107 -3.43 3.81 -2.58
C LEU A 107 -3.98 3.46 -1.22
N LEU A 108 -5.30 3.35 -1.08
CA LEU A 108 -5.92 2.98 0.19
C LEU A 108 -6.08 1.46 0.23
N ILE A 109 -5.38 0.82 1.16
CA ILE A 109 -5.25 -0.63 1.25
C ILE A 109 -6.05 -1.11 2.46
N ALA A 110 -7.10 -1.88 2.19
CA ALA A 110 -7.97 -2.47 3.21
C ALA A 110 -7.46 -3.83 3.71
N ASP A 111 -8.06 -4.35 4.77
CA ASP A 111 -7.90 -5.73 5.26
C ASP A 111 -9.23 -6.48 5.05
N TYR A 112 -9.22 -7.65 4.39
CA TYR A 112 -10.44 -8.43 4.12
C TYR A 112 -11.11 -8.99 5.36
N SER A 113 -10.37 -9.20 6.44
CA SER A 113 -10.90 -9.84 7.65
C SER A 113 -11.79 -8.90 8.48
N LYS A 114 -12.02 -7.68 7.98
CA LYS A 114 -12.48 -6.55 8.75
C LYS A 114 -13.58 -5.75 8.02
N PRO A 115 -14.51 -5.11 8.75
CA PRO A 115 -15.68 -4.46 8.16
C PRO A 115 -15.39 -3.13 7.45
N HIS A 116 -14.19 -2.56 7.65
CA HIS A 116 -13.81 -1.26 7.11
C HIS A 116 -12.94 -1.40 5.84
N PRO A 117 -13.04 -0.48 4.86
CA PRO A 117 -13.85 0.74 4.88
C PRO A 117 -15.34 0.45 4.65
N ASP A 118 -16.19 1.13 5.42
CA ASP A 118 -17.64 1.14 5.20
C ASP A 118 -18.06 2.34 4.34
N GLN A 119 -19.37 2.49 4.10
CA GLN A 119 -19.88 3.60 3.29
C GLN A 119 -19.57 4.98 3.89
N ARG A 120 -19.46 5.10 5.22
CA ARG A 120 -19.13 6.36 5.91
C ARG A 120 -17.65 6.68 5.76
N ASP A 121 -16.79 5.67 5.83
CA ASP A 121 -15.35 5.81 5.58
C ASP A 121 -15.10 6.22 4.13
N GLU A 122 -15.78 5.58 3.18
CA GLU A 122 -15.67 5.97 1.78
C GLU A 122 -16.05 7.43 1.54
N ALA A 123 -17.16 7.89 2.13
CA ALA A 123 -17.59 9.28 2.03
C ALA A 123 -16.56 10.22 2.66
N ARG A 124 -15.98 9.84 3.81
CA ARG A 124 -14.92 10.59 4.49
C ARG A 124 -13.68 10.69 3.60
N PHE A 125 -13.21 9.60 3.01
CA PHE A 125 -12.02 9.58 2.17
C PHE A 125 -12.25 10.38 0.88
N ARG A 126 -13.41 10.25 0.23
CA ARG A 126 -13.76 11.07 -0.95
C ARG A 126 -13.71 12.57 -0.65
N ARG A 127 -14.14 12.98 0.55
CA ARG A 127 -14.04 14.37 0.99
C ARG A 127 -12.59 14.78 1.23
N TRP A 128 -11.82 13.97 1.94
CA TRP A 128 -10.42 14.26 2.29
C TRP A 128 -9.52 14.40 1.06
N PHE A 129 -9.66 13.47 0.12
CA PHE A 129 -8.86 13.41 -1.10
C PHE A 129 -9.53 14.16 -2.26
N ALA A 130 -10.46 15.08 -2.00
CA ALA A 130 -11.12 15.85 -3.05
C ALA A 130 -10.08 16.58 -3.92
N GLY A 131 -10.17 16.42 -5.25
CA GLY A 131 -9.21 16.99 -6.20
C GLY A 131 -7.85 16.27 -6.25
N THR A 132 -7.66 15.20 -5.47
CA THR A 132 -6.48 14.34 -5.52
C THR A 132 -6.88 12.93 -5.93
N ARG A 133 -6.07 12.27 -6.76
CA ARG A 133 -6.36 10.91 -7.20
C ARG A 133 -6.10 9.94 -6.05
N PHE A 134 -7.05 9.05 -5.81
CA PHE A 134 -6.85 7.90 -4.94
C PHE A 134 -7.49 6.66 -5.56
N GLU A 135 -6.94 5.51 -5.23
CA GLU A 135 -7.45 4.20 -5.65
C GLU A 135 -7.56 3.29 -4.43
N TYR A 136 -8.68 2.60 -4.31
CA TYR A 136 -8.80 1.50 -3.35
C TYR A 136 -8.14 0.28 -3.95
N ILE A 137 -7.20 -0.28 -3.21
CA ILE A 137 -6.65 -1.58 -3.53
C ILE A 137 -7.38 -2.61 -2.67
N PRO A 138 -8.28 -3.40 -3.27
CA PRO A 138 -8.84 -4.52 -2.56
C PRO A 138 -7.70 -5.50 -2.26
N PRO A 139 -7.70 -6.16 -1.10
CA PRO A 139 -6.60 -7.08 -0.78
C PRO A 139 -6.50 -8.23 -1.82
N PRO A 140 -5.40 -8.98 -1.88
CA PRO A 140 -5.28 -10.09 -2.82
C PRO A 140 -6.31 -11.19 -2.51
N ARG A 141 -7.08 -11.61 -3.53
CA ARG A 141 -7.96 -12.79 -3.43
C ARG A 141 -7.10 -14.04 -3.56
N TYR A 142 -7.08 -14.89 -2.53
CA TYR A 142 -6.46 -16.22 -2.57
C TYR A 142 -7.53 -17.29 -2.72
#